data_AF-A0A842MKX8-F1
#
_entry.id   AF-A0A842MKX8-F1
#
_cell.length_a   1.000
_cell.length_b   1.000
_cell.length_c   1.000
_cell.angle_alpha   90.00
_cell.angle_beta   90.00
_cell.angle_gamma   90.00
#
_symmetry.space_group_name_H-M   'P 1'
#
loop_
_entity.id
_entity.type
_entity.pdbx_description
1 polymer ?
#
loop_
_entity_poly.entity_id
_entity_poly.type
_entity_poly.pdbx_seq_one_letter_code
_entity_poly.pdbx_strand_id
1 'polypeptide(L)' 'RFLETLFPGKTSNRKRGKNRIIVRFLKEIPEIVGIDMKSYGPYKPEDVASLPAENAEILIKQGLAVEIETE' A
#
# COMPACT_ATOMS: atom_id res chain seq x y z
N ARG A 1 12.14 -19.14 -19.51
CA ARG A 1 10.68 -18.92 -19.61
C ARG A 1 9.96 -19.26 -18.28
N PHE A 2 10.52 -18.83 -17.15
CA PHE A 2 10.05 -19.21 -15.80
C PHE A 2 9.89 -18.00 -14.85
N LEU A 3 10.42 -16.82 -15.22
CA LEU A 3 10.35 -15.62 -14.39
C LEU A 3 9.11 -14.76 -14.65
N GLU A 4 8.37 -14.98 -15.74
CA GLU A 4 7.12 -14.25 -16.04
C GLU A 4 5.93 -14.70 -15.17
N THR A 5 5.97 -15.90 -14.62
CA THR A 5 4.91 -16.47 -13.75
C THR A 5 4.93 -15.95 -12.31
N LEU A 6 6.03 -15.30 -11.88
CA LEU A 6 6.14 -14.81 -10.50
C LEU A 6 5.49 -13.43 -10.30
N PHE A 7 5.25 -12.71 -11.39
CA PHE A 7 4.49 -11.48 -11.38
C PHE A 7 3.43 -11.53 -12.48
N PRO A 8 2.31 -12.25 -12.26
CA PRO A 8 1.12 -11.96 -13.05
C PRO A 8 0.80 -10.50 -12.74
N GLY A 9 1.09 -9.62 -13.70
CA GLY A 9 0.67 -8.23 -13.67
C GLY A 9 -0.83 -8.21 -13.47
N LYS A 10 -1.27 -8.13 -12.22
CA LYS A 10 -2.67 -7.89 -11.88
C LYS A 10 -2.92 -6.44 -12.22
N THR A 11 -3.37 -6.27 -13.45
CA THR A 11 -4.14 -5.14 -13.94
C THR A 11 -5.29 -4.88 -12.95
N SER A 12 -5.05 -4.06 -11.94
CA SER A 12 -6.13 -3.49 -11.14
C SER A 12 -6.64 -2.26 -11.87
N ASN A 13 -7.47 -2.51 -12.87
CA ASN A 13 -8.44 -1.52 -13.32
C ASN A 13 -9.52 -1.42 -12.22
N ARG A 14 -9.21 -0.82 -11.06
CA ARG A 14 -10.19 -0.55 -9.99
C ARG A 14 -10.15 0.92 -9.56
N LYS A 15 -11.10 1.65 -10.15
CA LYS A 15 -11.71 2.91 -9.68
C LYS A 15 -10.77 4.13 -9.66
N ARG A 16 -10.79 4.86 -10.78
CA ARG A 16 -10.64 6.33 -10.81
C ARG A 16 -11.41 6.92 -9.60
N GLY A 17 -10.71 7.47 -8.62
CA GLY A 17 -11.32 8.29 -7.55
C GLY A 17 -11.04 7.88 -6.09
N LYS A 18 -10.29 6.82 -5.79
CA LYS A 18 -9.90 6.55 -4.40
C LYS A 18 -8.69 7.41 -4.01
N ASN A 19 -8.92 8.54 -3.34
CA ASN A 19 -7.85 9.36 -2.75
C ASN A 19 -7.10 8.65 -1.62
N ARG A 20 -7.60 7.51 -1.14
CA ARG A 20 -6.99 6.72 -0.07
C ARG A 20 -7.11 5.22 -0.34
N ILE A 21 -6.11 4.47 0.11
CA ILE A 21 -6.04 3.01 0.04
C ILE A 21 -5.83 2.49 1.46
N ILE A 22 -6.54 1.41 1.82
CA ILE A 22 -6.34 0.73 3.10
C ILE A 22 -5.32 -0.38 2.87
N VAL A 23 -4.28 -0.39 3.70
CA VAL A 23 -3.18 -1.34 3.60
C VAL A 23 -2.93 -2.03 4.93
N ARG A 24 -2.43 -3.26 4.86
CA ARG A 24 -1.82 -3.98 5.97
C ARG A 24 -0.31 -4.00 5.80
N PHE A 25 0.44 -3.60 6.83
CA PHE A 25 1.91 -3.53 6.76
C PHE A 25 2.54 -4.91 6.94
N LEU A 26 3.53 -5.23 6.12
CA LEU A 26 4.27 -6.50 6.19
C LEU A 26 5.53 -6.39 7.06
N LYS A 27 6.01 -5.17 7.30
CA LYS A 27 7.23 -4.85 8.03
C LYS A 27 7.00 -3.61 8.89
N GLU A 28 7.91 -3.37 9.84
CA GLU A 28 7.93 -2.12 10.58
C GLU A 28 8.21 -0.94 9.64
N ILE A 29 7.43 0.14 9.80
CA ILE A 29 7.56 1.38 9.05
C ILE A 29 7.67 2.52 10.07
N PRO A 30 8.72 3.37 10.00
CA PRO A 30 8.81 4.54 10.88
C PRO A 30 7.68 5.52 10.59
N GLU A 31 7.56 6.57 11.39
CA GLU A 31 6.68 7.69 11.05
C GLU A 31 7.09 8.30 9.71
N ILE A 32 6.12 8.49 8.81
CA ILE A 32 6.30 9.09 7.48
C ILE A 32 5.37 10.28 7.29
N VAL A 33 5.79 11.25 6.47
CA VAL A 33 4.93 12.37 6.05
C VAL A 33 4.22 12.03 4.74
N GLY A 34 2.90 12.16 4.74
CA GLY A 34 2.03 11.97 3.59
C GLY A 34 2.12 13.10 2.57
N ILE A 35 1.65 12.84 1.33
CA ILE A 35 1.49 13.89 0.31
C ILE A 35 0.51 14.99 0.72
N ASP A 36 -0.33 14.71 1.71
CA ASP A 36 -1.26 15.66 2.36
C ASP A 36 -0.65 16.42 3.55
N MET A 37 0.68 16.33 3.73
CA MET A 37 1.45 16.96 4.81
C MET A 37 1.10 16.47 6.22
N LYS A 38 0.42 15.32 6.35
CA LYS A 38 0.13 14.69 7.64
C LYS A 38 1.13 13.58 7.94
N SER A 39 1.49 13.40 9.20
CA SER A 39 2.26 12.23 9.63
C SER A 39 1.41 10.97 9.70
N TYR A 40 2.03 9.83 9.41
CA TYR A 40 1.44 8.49 9.46
C TYR A 40 2.43 7.52 10.11
N GLY A 41 1.95 6.69 11.03
CA GLY A 41 2.77 5.71 11.74
C GLY A 41 3.33 6.24 13.07
N PRO A 42 4.37 5.58 13.63
CA PRO A 42 5.02 4.37 13.11
C PRO A 42 4.06 3.17 13.09
N TYR A 43 4.31 2.21 12.19
CA TYR A 43 3.52 1.00 12.01
C TYR A 43 4.35 -0.25 12.26
N LYS A 44 3.74 -1.25 12.88
CA LYS A 44 4.29 -2.59 13.08
C LYS A 44 3.76 -3.56 12.01
N PRO A 45 4.41 -4.72 11.82
CA PRO A 45 3.84 -5.79 10.99
C PRO A 45 2.41 -6.13 11.42
N GLU A 46 1.55 -6.37 10.43
CA GLU A 46 0.12 -6.64 10.56
C GLU A 46 -0.77 -5.45 10.97
N ASP A 47 -0.21 -4.28 11.29
CA ASP A 47 -1.01 -3.07 11.47
C ASP A 47 -1.77 -2.73 10.18
N VAL A 48 -2.95 -2.11 10.32
CA VAL A 48 -3.80 -1.69 9.21
C VAL A 48 -4.00 -0.18 9.25
N ALA A 49 -3.79 0.49 8.13
CA ALA A 49 -4.02 1.94 8.02
C ALA A 49 -4.60 2.33 6.66
N SER A 50 -5.37 3.42 6.65
CA SER A 50 -5.75 4.12 5.43
C SER A 50 -4.70 5.19 5.14
N LEU A 51 -4.07 5.14 3.97
CA LEU A 51 -3.06 6.11 3.52
C LEU A 51 -3.52 6.82 2.25
N PRO A 52 -2.97 8.01 1.92
CA PRO A 52 -3.07 8.58 0.57
C PRO A 52 -2.68 7.54 -0.48
N ALA A 53 -3.41 7.49 -1.59
CA ALA A 53 -3.24 6.43 -2.60
C ALA A 53 -1.80 6.36 -3.12
N GLU A 54 -1.19 7.50 -3.40
CA GLU A 54 0.18 7.61 -3.88
C GLU A 54 1.19 7.01 -2.88
N ASN A 55 1.02 7.33 -1.58
CA ASN A 55 1.85 6.78 -0.52
C ASN A 55 1.66 5.26 -0.38
N ALA A 56 0.41 4.79 -0.39
CA ALA A 56 0.10 3.36 -0.29
C ALA A 56 0.69 2.57 -1.47
N GLU A 57 0.54 3.07 -2.69
CA GLU A 57 1.07 2.42 -3.89
C GLU A 57 2.59 2.25 -3.85
N ILE A 58 3.32 3.25 -3.35
CA ILE A 58 4.78 3.17 -3.19
C ILE A 58 5.14 2.04 -2.23
N LEU A 59 4.48 1.96 -1.08
CA LEU A 59 4.73 0.92 -0.07
C LEU A 59 4.38 -0.48 -0.59
N ILE A 60 3.29 -0.61 -1.35
CA ILE A 60 2.89 -1.88 -1.97
C ILE A 60 3.92 -2.30 -3.03
N LYS A 61 4.34 -1.38 -3.92
CA LYS A 61 5.36 -1.65 -4.94
C LYS A 61 6.71 -2.07 -4.34
N GLN A 62 7.04 -1.54 -3.16
CA GLN A 62 8.24 -1.90 -2.40
C GLN A 62 8.10 -3.21 -1.60
N GLY A 63 6.92 -3.82 -1.57
CA GLY A 63 6.66 -5.04 -0.77
C GLY A 63 6.68 -4.78 0.75
N LEU A 64 6.37 -3.55 1.16
CA LEU A 64 6.30 -3.13 2.57
C LEU A 64 4.88 -3.23 3.13
N ALA A 65 3.87 -3.21 2.27
CA ALA A 65 2.46 -3.33 2.63
C ALA A 65 1.68 -4.05 1.54
N VAL A 66 0.46 -4.48 1.86
CA VAL A 66 -0.51 -5.04 0.90
C VAL A 66 -1.85 -4.32 1.03
N GLU A 67 -2.50 -4.01 -0.09
CA GLU A 67 -3.86 -3.46 -0.08
C GLU A 67 -4.84 -4.49 0.49
N ILE A 68 -5.80 -4.02 1.28
CA ILE A 68 -6.95 -4.79 1.72
C ILE A 68 -8.22 -4.22 1.12
N GLU A 69 -9.09 -5.11 0.62
CA GLU A 69 -10.42 -4.74 0.16
C GLU A 69 -11.38 -4.81 1.35
N THR A 70 -12.07 -3.71 1.62
CA THR A 70 -13.22 -3.69 2.52
C THR A 70 -14.47 -3.91 1.70
N GLU A 71 -15.31 -4.88 2.10
CA GLU A 71 -16.63 -5.12 1.50
C GLU A 71 -17.60 -3.96 1.71
#